data_AF-A0A7L7VZC4-F1
#
_entry.id   AF-A0A7L7VZC4-F1
#
_cell.length_a   1.000
_cell.length_b   1.000
_cell.length_c   1.000
_cell.angle_alpha   90.00
_cell.angle_beta   90.00
_cell.angle_gamma   90.00
#
_symmetry.space_group_name_H-M   'P 1'
#
loop_
_entity.id
_entity.type
_entity.pdbx_description
1 polymer ?
#
loop_
_entity_poly.entity_id
_entity_poly.type
_entity_poly.pdbx_seq_one_letter_code
_entity_poly.pdbx_strand_id
1 'polypeptide(L)'
;MVELKRIYWSRHALRLAYSATILWLGFSVLLSLMPDPGRTAAGPNTSSPAEVLRGMFDDVLAAAVVPGLCLLVLGILAAVVVGRDVRRRDPVRRFTRQQRREGMARAAGLCEMEAGFRRRCARPAEHGDHFYPWSKGGSTSLQNFVAACARCNRAKGARIPSPGQQERIERRRREYVAPDGLVGVGERQPLR
;
A
#
# COMPACT_ATOMS: atom_id res chain seq x y z
N MET A 1 8.68 -15.11 -5.13
CA MET A 1 7.92 -14.42 -6.21
C MET A 1 6.40 -14.43 -6.00
N VAL A 2 5.76 -15.60 -5.77
CA VAL A 2 4.28 -15.70 -5.66
C VAL A 2 3.70 -14.89 -4.49
N GLU A 3 4.38 -14.88 -3.34
CA GLU A 3 3.87 -14.21 -2.15
C GLU A 3 3.82 -12.68 -2.28
N LEU A 4 4.89 -12.01 -2.76
CA LEU A 4 4.89 -10.57 -2.94
C LEU A 4 3.83 -10.14 -3.96
N LYS A 5 3.68 -10.89 -5.06
CA LYS A 5 2.65 -10.64 -6.08
C LYS A 5 1.25 -10.64 -5.47
N ARG A 6 0.91 -11.67 -4.68
CA ARG A 6 -0.38 -11.76 -3.98
C ARG A 6 -0.60 -10.58 -3.01
N ILE A 7 0.41 -10.22 -2.22
CA ILE A 7 0.33 -9.08 -1.28
C ILE A 7 0.15 -7.76 -2.04
N TYR A 8 0.95 -7.53 -3.07
CA TYR A 8 0.90 -6.30 -3.84
C TYR A 8 -0.47 -6.09 -4.47
N TRP A 9 -1.01 -7.10 -5.15
CA TRP A 9 -2.30 -7.01 -5.83
C TRP A 9 -3.48 -6.95 -4.85
N SER A 10 -3.46 -7.69 -3.74
CA SER A 10 -4.51 -7.58 -2.72
C SER A 10 -4.57 -6.18 -2.09
N ARG A 11 -3.41 -5.54 -1.84
CA ARG A 11 -3.34 -4.16 -1.32
C ARG A 11 -3.83 -3.14 -2.34
N HIS A 12 -3.51 -3.34 -3.62
CA HIS A 12 -4.00 -2.47 -4.69
C HIS A 12 -5.50 -2.63 -4.87
N ALA A 13 -6.02 -3.86 -4.92
CA ALA A 13 -7.44 -4.16 -5.03
C ALA A 13 -8.23 -3.53 -3.86
N LEU A 14 -7.76 -3.69 -2.61
CA LEU A 14 -8.40 -3.09 -1.45
C LEU A 14 -8.47 -1.56 -1.54
N ARG A 15 -7.39 -0.90 -1.98
CA ARG A 15 -7.36 0.56 -2.17
C ARG A 15 -8.30 1.02 -3.28
N LEU A 16 -8.29 0.32 -4.42
CA LEU A 16 -9.17 0.63 -5.55
C LEU A 16 -10.64 0.44 -5.16
N ALA A 17 -10.98 -0.66 -4.49
CA ALA A 17 -12.32 -0.92 -3.99
C ALA A 17 -12.77 0.17 -3.00
N TYR A 18 -11.90 0.57 -2.08
CA TYR A 18 -12.19 1.66 -1.14
C TYR A 18 -12.44 2.99 -1.85
N SER A 19 -11.54 3.39 -2.77
CA SER A 19 -11.72 4.60 -3.58
C SER A 19 -13.00 4.57 -4.42
N ALA A 20 -13.29 3.44 -5.09
CA ALA A 20 -14.50 3.27 -5.88
C ALA A 20 -15.76 3.36 -5.02
N THR A 21 -15.74 2.79 -3.81
CA THR A 21 -16.89 2.84 -2.89
C THR A 21 -17.11 4.25 -2.34
N ILE A 22 -16.03 5.02 -2.08
CA ILE A 22 -16.16 6.44 -1.71
C ILE A 22 -16.80 7.25 -2.85
N LEU A 23 -16.34 7.04 -4.09
CA LEU A 23 -16.92 7.72 -5.25
C LEU A 23 -18.38 7.33 -5.45
N TRP A 24 -18.70 6.05 -5.27
CA TRP A 24 -20.08 5.56 -5.29
C TRP A 24 -20.94 6.22 -4.22
N LEU A 25 -20.48 6.26 -2.96
CA LEU A 25 -21.19 6.95 -1.88
C LEU A 25 -21.46 8.42 -2.23
N GLY A 26 -20.42 9.14 -2.66
CA GLY A 26 -20.53 10.56 -3.02
C GLY A 26 -21.51 10.79 -4.17
N PHE A 27 -21.49 9.93 -5.19
CA PHE A 27 -22.41 10.02 -6.32
C PHE A 27 -23.85 9.68 -5.93
N SER A 28 -24.06 8.64 -5.11
CA SER A 28 -25.38 8.26 -4.60
C SER A 28 -26.01 9.36 -3.75
N VAL A 29 -25.23 9.99 -2.86
CA VAL A 29 -25.70 11.12 -2.06
C VAL A 29 -25.99 12.33 -2.96
N LEU A 30 -25.12 12.64 -3.92
CA LEU A 30 -25.34 13.75 -4.85
C LEU A 30 -26.64 13.57 -5.65
N LEU A 31 -26.86 12.38 -6.21
CA LEU A 31 -28.09 12.07 -6.94
C LEU A 31 -29.34 12.16 -6.06
N SER A 32 -29.28 11.70 -4.80
CA SER A 32 -30.43 11.79 -3.87
C SER A 32 -30.83 13.22 -3.53
N LEU A 33 -29.93 14.19 -3.73
CA LEU A 33 -30.17 15.62 -3.50
C LEU A 33 -30.54 16.37 -4.79
N MET A 34 -30.47 15.73 -5.96
CA MET A 34 -30.88 16.38 -7.21
C MET A 34 -32.41 16.45 -7.29
N PRO A 35 -32.97 17.55 -7.83
CA PRO A 35 -34.41 17.67 -8.01
C PRO A 35 -34.91 16.59 -8.97
N ASP A 36 -35.93 15.85 -8.56
CA ASP A 36 -36.59 14.86 -9.41
C ASP A 36 -37.73 15.55 -10.18
N PRO A 37 -37.61 15.73 -11.52
CA PRO A 37 -38.63 16.40 -12.32
C PRO A 37 -39.98 15.67 -12.28
N GLY A 38 -40.00 14.37 -11.96
CA GLY A 38 -41.23 13.60 -11.78
C GLY A 38 -41.94 13.85 -10.44
N ARG A 39 -41.21 14.16 -9.36
CA ARG A 39 -41.78 14.51 -8.06
C ARG A 39 -42.33 15.94 -8.03
N THR A 40 -41.74 16.87 -8.79
CA THR A 40 -42.22 18.26 -8.89
C THR A 40 -43.54 18.43 -9.66
N ALA A 41 -43.98 17.40 -10.39
CA ALA A 41 -45.24 17.40 -11.12
C ALA A 41 -46.45 16.90 -10.29
N ALA A 42 -46.22 16.34 -9.10
CA ALA A 42 -47.29 15.98 -8.17
C ALA A 42 -47.83 17.25 -7.48
N GLY A 43 -49.14 17.48 -7.58
CA GLY A 43 -49.83 18.74 -7.21
C GLY A 43 -49.68 19.22 -5.75
N PRO A 44 -50.33 20.36 -5.40
CA PRO A 44 -49.99 21.19 -4.25
C PRO A 44 -50.48 20.56 -2.93
N ASN A 45 -49.76 19.56 -2.45
CA ASN A 45 -49.87 19.14 -1.07
C ASN A 45 -48.94 20.04 -0.25
N THR A 46 -49.52 20.87 0.61
CA THR A 46 -48.81 21.74 1.55
C THR A 46 -48.06 20.89 2.57
N SER A 47 -46.92 20.33 2.15
CA SER A 47 -46.00 19.61 3.02
C SER A 47 -45.35 20.62 3.94
N SER A 48 -45.37 20.33 5.24
CA SER A 48 -44.65 21.16 6.20
C SER A 48 -43.14 21.13 5.85
N PRO A 49 -42.38 22.20 6.12
CA PRO A 49 -40.93 22.20 5.90
C PRO A 49 -40.22 21.01 6.57
N ALA A 50 -40.76 20.56 7.72
CA ALA A 50 -40.25 19.39 8.43
C ALA A 50 -40.46 18.06 7.68
N GLU A 51 -41.57 17.89 6.96
CA GLU A 51 -41.82 16.69 6.16
C GLU A 51 -40.91 16.62 4.93
N VAL A 52 -40.69 17.76 4.27
CA VAL A 52 -39.75 17.86 3.15
C VAL A 52 -38.34 17.48 3.60
N LEU A 53 -37.89 18.04 4.73
CA LEU A 53 -36.57 17.73 5.29
C LEU A 53 -36.41 16.26 5.69
N ARG A 54 -37.46 15.63 6.25
CA ARG A 54 -37.43 14.19 6.58
C ARG A 54 -37.34 13.33 5.34
N GLY A 55 -38.12 13.62 4.28
CA GLY A 55 -38.03 12.88 3.03
C GLY A 55 -36.66 12.96 2.37
N MET A 56 -36.05 14.16 2.34
CA MET A 56 -34.66 14.33 1.87
C MET A 56 -33.67 13.52 2.70
N PHE A 57 -33.83 13.49 4.02
CA PHE A 57 -32.98 12.69 4.90
C PHE A 57 -33.14 11.19 4.64
N ASP A 58 -34.36 10.70 4.46
CA ASP A 58 -34.65 9.30 4.18
C ASP A 58 -34.07 8.85 2.82
N ASP A 59 -34.17 9.69 1.79
CA ASP A 59 -33.59 9.43 0.47
C ASP A 59 -32.05 9.36 0.55
N VAL A 60 -31.43 10.30 1.27
CA VAL A 60 -29.97 10.30 1.50
C VAL A 60 -29.54 9.07 2.29
N LEU A 61 -30.28 8.72 3.35
CA LEU A 61 -29.99 7.56 4.17
C LEU A 61 -30.08 6.28 3.34
N ALA A 62 -31.17 6.10 2.59
CA ALA A 62 -31.35 4.95 1.70
C ALA A 62 -30.22 4.85 0.66
N ALA A 63 -29.81 5.97 0.06
CA ALA A 63 -28.71 6.04 -0.89
C ALA A 63 -27.33 5.74 -0.27
N ALA A 64 -27.14 6.02 1.01
CA ALA A 64 -25.87 5.86 1.71
C ALA A 64 -25.68 4.49 2.38
N VAL A 65 -26.74 3.76 2.73
CA VAL A 65 -26.67 2.51 3.51
C VAL A 65 -25.75 1.47 2.86
N VAL A 66 -25.98 1.12 1.59
CA VAL A 66 -25.20 0.06 0.93
C VAL A 66 -23.73 0.44 0.75
N PRO A 67 -23.37 1.58 0.13
CA PRO A 67 -21.96 1.98 0.03
C PRO A 67 -21.31 2.19 1.41
N GLY A 68 -22.06 2.67 2.41
CA GLY A 68 -21.61 2.78 3.79
C GLY A 68 -21.24 1.43 4.42
N LEU A 69 -22.08 0.41 4.24
CA LEU A 69 -21.79 -0.97 4.67
C LEU A 69 -20.56 -1.54 3.95
N CYS A 70 -20.42 -1.29 2.65
CA CYS A 70 -19.23 -1.69 1.90
C CYS A 70 -17.96 -1.03 2.45
N LEU A 71 -18.00 0.28 2.77
CA LEU A 71 -16.87 0.97 3.39
C LEU A 71 -16.52 0.40 4.76
N LEU A 72 -17.52 0.04 5.57
CA LEU A 72 -17.30 -0.61 6.85
C LEU A 72 -16.56 -1.94 6.69
N VAL A 73 -17.03 -2.81 5.78
CA VAL A 73 -16.38 -4.10 5.50
C VAL A 73 -14.95 -3.90 4.99
N LEU A 74 -14.73 -2.99 4.04
CA LEU A 74 -13.41 -2.69 3.51
C LEU A 74 -12.48 -2.11 4.60
N GLY A 75 -13.03 -1.30 5.52
CA GLY A 75 -12.33 -0.80 6.70
C GLY A 75 -11.88 -1.91 7.65
N ILE A 76 -12.77 -2.88 7.94
CA ILE A 76 -12.44 -4.07 8.74
C ILE A 76 -11.34 -4.89 8.05
N LEU A 77 -11.45 -5.13 6.74
CA LEU A 77 -10.42 -5.84 5.98
C LEU A 77 -9.07 -5.11 6.04
N ALA A 78 -9.07 -3.78 5.90
CA ALA A 78 -7.87 -2.96 6.04
C ALA A 78 -7.26 -3.07 7.45
N ALA A 79 -8.09 -3.02 8.49
CA ALA A 79 -7.65 -3.17 9.88
C ALA A 79 -7.04 -4.56 10.15
N VAL A 80 -7.68 -5.63 9.67
CA VAL A 80 -7.14 -7.00 9.75
C VAL A 80 -5.78 -7.11 9.06
N VAL A 81 -5.67 -6.49 7.89
CA VAL A 81 -4.44 -6.46 7.10
C VAL A 81 -3.31 -5.70 7.82
N VAL A 82 -3.60 -4.54 8.42
CA VAL A 82 -2.64 -3.79 9.25
C VAL A 82 -2.28 -4.57 10.52
N GLY A 83 -3.25 -5.20 11.18
CA GLY A 83 -3.01 -6.05 12.34
C GLY A 83 -2.07 -7.22 12.02
N ARG A 84 -2.23 -7.87 10.85
CA ARG A 84 -1.31 -8.91 10.37
C ARG A 84 0.09 -8.37 10.09
N ASP A 85 0.22 -7.16 9.56
CA ASP A 85 1.52 -6.51 9.36
C ASP A 85 2.24 -6.24 10.69
N VAL A 86 1.49 -5.80 11.70
CA VAL A 86 2.02 -5.57 13.06
C VAL A 86 2.45 -6.89 13.71
N ARG A 87 1.66 -7.96 13.59
CA ARG A 87 2.02 -9.28 14.14
C ARG A 87 3.26 -9.89 13.47
N ARG A 88 3.53 -9.54 12.21
CA ARG A 88 4.77 -9.93 11.50
C ARG A 88 5.95 -9.00 11.77
N ARG A 89 5.82 -7.97 12.60
CA ARG A 89 6.90 -7.01 12.80
C ARG A 89 8.08 -7.70 13.49
N ASP A 90 9.25 -7.58 12.87
CA ASP A 90 10.49 -8.06 13.48
C ASP A 90 10.75 -7.27 14.79
N PRO A 91 10.99 -7.93 15.94
CA PRO A 91 11.36 -7.22 17.17
C PRO A 91 12.63 -6.38 16.98
N VAL A 92 13.54 -6.82 16.10
CA VAL A 92 14.75 -6.07 15.76
C VAL A 92 14.47 -5.24 14.52
N ARG A 93 14.56 -3.91 14.64
CA ARG A 93 14.46 -2.99 13.49
C ARG A 93 15.81 -2.65 12.88
N ARG A 94 16.85 -2.52 13.70
CA ARG A 94 18.15 -1.99 13.25
C ARG A 94 19.05 -3.14 12.84
N PHE A 95 19.62 -3.05 11.65
CA PHE A 95 20.70 -3.95 11.23
C PHE A 95 21.91 -3.78 12.15
N THR A 96 22.59 -4.88 12.46
CA THR A 96 23.86 -4.84 13.20
C THR A 96 24.94 -4.16 12.37
N ARG A 97 26.04 -3.73 13.01
CA ARG A 97 27.18 -3.15 12.29
C ARG A 97 27.75 -4.11 11.24
N GLN A 98 27.81 -5.40 11.59
CA GLN A 98 28.24 -6.47 10.69
C GLN A 98 27.30 -6.59 9.48
N GLN A 99 25.99 -6.70 9.71
CA GLN A 99 25.00 -6.80 8.62
C GLN A 99 25.05 -5.59 7.68
N ARG A 100 25.24 -4.38 8.23
CA ARG A 100 25.43 -3.17 7.43
C ARG A 100 26.69 -3.26 6.59
N ARG A 101 27.83 -3.65 7.17
CA ARG A 101 29.09 -3.78 6.44
C ARG A 101 28.98 -4.80 5.31
N GLU A 102 28.43 -5.98 5.59
CA GLU A 102 28.23 -7.05 4.62
C GLU A 102 27.26 -6.63 3.50
N GLY A 103 26.13 -6.03 3.84
CA GLY A 103 25.16 -5.56 2.86
C GLY A 103 25.69 -4.43 1.96
N MET A 104 26.50 -3.52 2.50
CA MET A 104 27.15 -2.45 1.73
C MET A 104 28.28 -3.00 0.85
N ALA A 105 29.06 -3.95 1.35
CA ALA A 105 30.12 -4.63 0.59
C ALA A 105 29.54 -5.43 -0.59
N ARG A 106 28.44 -6.17 -0.36
CA ARG A 106 27.69 -6.89 -1.42
C ARG A 106 27.25 -5.96 -2.55
N ALA A 107 26.94 -4.70 -2.23
CA ALA A 107 26.54 -3.70 -3.20
C ALA A 107 27.72 -2.92 -3.80
N ALA A 108 28.97 -3.26 -3.49
CA ALA A 108 30.17 -2.51 -3.85
C ALA A 108 30.08 -1.02 -3.47
N GLY A 109 29.41 -0.70 -2.37
CA GLY A 109 29.18 0.69 -1.92
C GLY A 109 28.27 1.52 -2.83
N LEU A 110 27.60 0.92 -3.82
CA LEU A 110 26.71 1.61 -4.75
C LEU A 110 25.24 1.33 -4.43
N CYS A 111 24.39 2.33 -4.65
CA CYS A 111 22.95 2.21 -4.45
C CYS A 111 22.36 1.07 -5.31
N GLU A 112 21.60 0.17 -4.69
CA GLU A 112 20.92 -0.94 -5.37
C GLU A 112 19.51 -0.57 -5.86
N MET A 113 19.02 0.58 -5.39
CA MET A 113 17.72 1.13 -5.76
C MET A 113 17.71 1.63 -7.21
N GLU A 114 16.51 1.79 -7.74
CA GLU A 114 16.29 2.24 -9.10
C GLU A 114 16.29 3.77 -9.20
N ALA A 115 16.86 4.29 -10.29
CA ALA A 115 16.77 5.68 -10.69
C ALA A 115 16.42 5.77 -12.19
N GLY A 116 15.61 6.77 -12.56
CA GLY A 116 15.22 7.01 -13.96
C GLY A 116 14.58 5.79 -14.63
N PHE A 117 15.09 5.40 -15.80
CA PHE A 117 14.67 4.28 -16.66
C PHE A 117 14.84 2.88 -16.04
N ARG A 118 14.48 2.69 -14.77
CA ARG A 118 14.55 1.42 -14.01
C ARG A 118 15.97 0.83 -13.94
N ARG A 119 16.99 1.66 -14.15
CA ARG A 119 18.41 1.30 -14.05
C ARG A 119 18.87 1.43 -12.59
N ARG A 120 19.95 0.73 -12.26
CA ARG A 120 20.61 0.88 -10.96
C ARG A 120 21.05 2.33 -10.77
N CYS A 121 20.80 2.88 -9.59
CA CYS A 121 21.30 4.19 -9.24
C CYS A 121 22.83 4.14 -9.10
N ALA A 122 23.55 4.96 -9.86
CA ALA A 122 25.01 5.04 -9.81
C ALA A 122 25.57 5.81 -8.60
N ARG A 123 24.70 6.33 -7.72
CA ARG A 123 25.14 7.09 -6.55
C ARG A 123 25.71 6.15 -5.48
N PRO A 124 26.66 6.63 -4.65
CA PRO A 124 27.13 5.87 -3.50
C PRO A 124 25.95 5.55 -2.58
N ALA A 125 25.95 4.34 -2.04
CA ALA A 125 25.06 3.98 -0.96
C ALA A 125 25.52 4.64 0.33
N GLU A 126 24.58 5.17 1.08
CA GLU A 126 24.82 5.87 2.35
C GLU A 126 24.12 5.14 3.50
N HIS A 127 23.02 4.45 3.20
CA HIS A 127 22.12 3.84 4.17
C HIS A 127 21.86 2.39 3.82
N GLY A 128 21.74 1.55 4.84
CA GLY A 128 21.14 0.23 4.74
C GLY A 128 19.68 0.30 5.12
N ASP A 129 18.78 -0.06 4.22
CA ASP A 129 17.33 -0.04 4.45
C ASP A 129 16.71 -1.41 4.18
N HIS A 130 15.46 -1.60 4.58
CA HIS A 130 14.69 -2.81 4.30
C HIS A 130 14.02 -2.70 2.93
N PHE A 131 14.31 -3.64 2.01
CA PHE A 131 13.65 -3.70 0.71
C PHE A 131 12.13 -3.85 0.86
N TYR A 132 11.68 -4.84 1.63
CA TYR A 132 10.32 -4.93 2.14
C TYR A 132 10.23 -4.19 3.49
N PRO A 133 9.37 -3.16 3.65
CA PRO A 133 9.38 -2.31 4.84
C PRO A 133 9.18 -3.08 6.15
N TRP A 134 10.03 -2.80 7.14
CA TRP A 134 9.91 -3.35 8.50
C TRP A 134 8.53 -3.11 9.12
N SER A 135 7.94 -1.92 8.91
CA SER A 135 6.62 -1.58 9.44
C SER A 135 5.48 -2.46 8.91
N LYS A 136 5.73 -3.21 7.83
CA LYS A 136 4.80 -4.13 7.15
C LYS A 136 5.19 -5.61 7.31
N GLY A 137 6.12 -5.88 8.21
CA GLY A 137 6.60 -7.24 8.52
C GLY A 137 7.78 -7.71 7.67
N GLY A 138 8.58 -6.80 7.11
CA GLY A 138 9.89 -7.16 6.55
C GLY A 138 10.86 -7.58 7.66
N SER A 139 11.66 -8.62 7.43
CA SER A 139 12.67 -9.10 8.39
C SER A 139 13.91 -8.20 8.39
N THR A 140 14.61 -8.13 9.51
CA THR A 140 15.92 -7.48 9.60
C THR A 140 17.02 -8.52 9.31
N SER A 141 17.16 -8.86 8.04
CA SER A 141 18.15 -9.82 7.54
C SER A 141 18.93 -9.27 6.35
N LEU A 142 20.05 -9.92 6.00
CA LEU A 142 20.81 -9.59 4.80
C LEU A 142 20.02 -9.79 3.51
N GLN A 143 19.07 -10.73 3.49
CA GLN A 143 18.22 -10.94 2.33
C GLN A 143 17.25 -9.76 2.15
N ASN A 144 16.72 -9.18 3.22
CA ASN A 144 15.89 -7.97 3.12
C ASN A 144 16.70 -6.66 3.09
N PHE A 145 18.01 -6.70 3.28
CA PHE A 145 18.87 -5.52 3.26
C PHE A 145 19.05 -4.98 1.84
N VAL A 146 18.93 -3.67 1.68
CA VAL A 146 19.26 -2.95 0.45
C VAL A 146 20.15 -1.75 0.76
N ALA A 147 21.25 -1.61 0.01
CA ALA A 147 22.11 -0.45 0.07
C ALA A 147 21.48 0.70 -0.75
N ALA A 148 21.23 1.85 -0.14
CA ALA A 148 20.53 2.97 -0.75
C ALA A 148 21.21 4.33 -0.50
N CYS A 149 21.22 5.20 -1.50
CA CYS A 149 21.55 6.62 -1.31
C CYS A 149 20.38 7.36 -0.63
N ALA A 150 20.63 8.51 0.02
CA ALA A 150 19.56 9.25 0.72
C ALA A 150 18.39 9.64 -0.19
N ARG A 151 18.63 9.92 -1.49
CA ARG A 151 17.55 10.27 -2.43
C ARG A 151 16.62 9.07 -2.68
N CYS A 152 17.17 7.92 -3.05
CA CYS A 152 16.37 6.73 -3.35
C CYS A 152 15.70 6.18 -2.10
N ASN A 153 16.39 6.24 -0.95
CA ASN A 153 15.82 5.82 0.34
C ASN A 153 14.59 6.65 0.71
N ARG A 154 14.72 7.99 0.68
CA ARG A 154 13.59 8.91 0.91
C ARG A 154 12.46 8.72 -0.08
N ALA A 155 12.80 8.55 -1.36
CA ALA A 155 11.80 8.32 -2.40
C ALA A 155 11.03 7.03 -2.11
N LYS A 156 11.68 5.91 -1.78
CA LYS A 156 11.06 4.62 -1.48
C LYS A 156 10.09 4.71 -0.29
N GLY A 157 10.56 5.26 0.83
CA GLY A 157 9.81 5.30 2.09
C GLY A 157 9.31 3.93 2.54
N ALA A 158 8.09 3.89 3.09
CA ALA A 158 7.45 2.66 3.57
C ALA A 158 6.55 1.97 2.53
N ARG A 159 6.78 2.19 1.22
CA ARG A 159 5.98 1.55 0.16
C ARG A 159 6.33 0.07 0.01
N ILE A 160 5.33 -0.77 -0.22
CA ILE A 160 5.55 -2.18 -0.55
C ILE A 160 6.16 -2.22 -1.96
N PRO A 161 7.29 -2.90 -2.17
CA PRO A 161 7.88 -3.02 -3.50
C PRO A 161 6.94 -3.75 -4.45
N SER A 162 6.94 -3.35 -5.72
CA SER A 162 6.19 -4.11 -6.74
C SER A 162 6.91 -5.41 -7.12
N PRO A 163 6.20 -6.43 -7.60
CA PRO A 163 6.83 -7.68 -8.06
C PRO A 163 7.91 -7.43 -9.12
N GLY A 164 7.62 -6.52 -10.07
CA GLY A 164 8.61 -6.14 -11.08
C GLY A 164 9.82 -5.41 -10.49
N GLN A 165 9.69 -4.66 -9.39
CA GLN A 165 10.86 -4.09 -8.71
C GLN A 165 11.74 -5.18 -8.08
N GLN A 166 11.11 -6.17 -7.43
CA GLN A 166 11.81 -7.33 -6.87
C GLN A 166 12.57 -8.11 -7.95
N GLU A 167 11.90 -8.48 -9.04
CA GLU A 167 12.52 -9.23 -10.14
C GLU A 167 13.69 -8.46 -10.76
N ARG A 168 13.58 -7.14 -10.90
CA ARG A 168 14.65 -6.31 -11.46
C ARG A 168 15.86 -6.20 -10.54
N ILE A 169 15.66 -6.01 -9.24
CA ILE A 169 16.81 -5.97 -8.31
C ILE A 169 17.48 -7.34 -8.20
N GLU A 170 16.70 -8.42 -8.16
CA GLU A 170 17.23 -9.79 -8.17
C GLU A 170 18.03 -10.05 -9.44
N ARG A 171 17.50 -9.68 -10.62
CA ARG A 171 18.24 -9.79 -11.88
C ARG A 171 19.55 -9.01 -11.85
N ARG A 172 19.52 -7.75 -11.41
CA ARG A 172 20.75 -6.94 -11.31
C ARG A 172 21.75 -7.52 -10.31
N ARG A 173 21.29 -8.06 -9.17
CA ARG A 173 22.17 -8.69 -8.19
C ARG A 173 22.95 -9.86 -8.80
N ARG A 174 22.40 -10.60 -9.75
CA ARG A 174 23.14 -11.67 -10.47
C ARG A 174 24.35 -11.14 -11.24
N GLU A 175 24.43 -9.85 -11.53
CA GLU A 175 25.55 -9.24 -12.26
C GLU A 175 26.74 -8.90 -11.34
N TYR A 176 26.52 -8.69 -10.04
CA TYR A 176 27.56 -8.18 -9.12
C TYR A 176 27.62 -8.89 -7.76
N VAL A 177 26.68 -9.79 -7.45
CA VAL A 177 26.75 -10.69 -6.30
C VAL A 177 27.40 -11.99 -6.77
N ALA A 178 28.31 -12.53 -5.96
CA ALA A 178 28.95 -13.81 -6.24
C ALA A 178 27.90 -14.92 -6.49
N PRO A 179 28.22 -15.95 -7.29
CA PRO A 179 27.25 -17.00 -7.65
C PRO A 179 26.62 -17.74 -6.46
N ASP A 180 27.35 -17.87 -5.35
CA ASP A 180 26.94 -18.45 -4.07
C ASP A 180 26.27 -17.43 -3.12
N GLY A 181 26.25 -16.16 -3.50
CA GLY A 181 25.74 -15.06 -2.69
C GLY A 181 24.22 -14.89 -2.73
N LEU A 182 23.69 -14.18 -1.74
CA LEU A 182 22.25 -13.92 -1.60
C LEU A 182 21.72 -12.93 -2.65
N VAL A 183 21.14 -13.46 -3.73
CA VAL A 183 20.46 -12.69 -4.77
C VAL A 183 19.05 -12.25 -4.35
N GLY A 184 18.34 -13.10 -3.60
CA GLY A 184 16.96 -12.84 -3.18
C GLY A 184 16.81 -11.55 -2.37
N VAL A 185 15.63 -10.93 -2.48
CA VAL A 185 15.27 -9.73 -1.71
C VAL A 185 13.92 -9.87 -1.01
N GLY A 186 13.71 -9.02 0.00
CA GLY A 186 12.36 -8.79 0.52
C GLY A 186 11.87 -9.85 1.47
N GLU A 187 12.78 -10.50 2.20
CA GLU A 187 12.42 -11.46 3.23
C GLU A 187 11.47 -10.83 4.27
N ARG A 188 10.51 -11.62 4.71
CA ARG A 188 9.47 -11.24 5.65
C ARG A 188 9.46 -12.19 6.82
N GLN A 189 9.09 -11.67 7.98
CA GLN A 189 8.87 -12.50 9.15
C GLN A 189 7.59 -13.36 8.95
N PRO A 190 7.58 -14.61 9.41
CA PRO A 190 6.38 -15.44 9.43
C PRO A 190 5.31 -14.82 10.34
N LEU A 191 4.06 -15.28 10.19
CA LEU A 191 3.04 -14.96 11.19
C LEU A 191 3.36 -15.76 12.44
N ARG A 192 3.51 -15.07 13.57
CA ARG A 192 3.39 -15.65 14.90
C ARG A 192 1.92 -15.82 15.26
#